data_AF-A0A838U9I2-F1
#
_entry.id   AF-A0A838U9I2-F1
#
_cell.length_a   1.000
_cell.length_b   1.000
_cell.length_c   1.000
_cell.angle_alpha   90.00
_cell.angle_beta   90.00
_cell.angle_gamma   90.00
#
_symmetry.space_group_name_H-M   'P 1'
#
loop_
_entity.id
_entity.type
_entity.pdbx_description
1 polymer ?
#
loop_
_entity_poly.entity_id
_entity_poly.type
_entity_poly.pdbx_seq_one_letter_code
_entity_poly.pdbx_strand_id
1 'polypeptide(L)'
;PNDPRIPAEVKLSAGAMALANSDLAFSGKHLFMGNFYGINIYDISDPAKAKLVTSMICPGGQGDVTVYKNLMFMSVEMPNGRIDCGTQAFPMPALEEMQSRKGPPAAEKDRFRGIRVFDISDIKSPKQVAAVQTCRGSHTHTLVLDPKDNANVYLYNSGASFVRPDAELAGCSNAPADKDSKTSLFSIDIIKVPLAAPQDAKIVASPRLFADGGKINALTDAGSHTKEGRVEASNHCHDITVYPELGLAAGACSGNGILLDIKDPANPKRIDSVNDPNFAYWHSASFSNDGKKVIFTDEWGGGGGPRCRDTDPNKWGANAVFNLEGRKLKFGNYYKLPAAQSAAENCVAHNGSLIPVPGRDLKVQAWYQGGISIMDFTDPANPVEVGYFDRGPIDAKKLVMGGSWSAYWYNGRIYSSEIARGLDIFELTPTKWMTQNEIDATKAVQKTLLNVQTQEMISWPKSLTVAKAYIDQLERAQALSVGQAADLRKAIAKAEASKDSKGLAKHADSVAKSSAGAKNSVDSARMKALADVLKQPVM
;
A
#
# COMPACT_ATOMS: atom_id res chain seq x y z
N PRO A 1 -22.99 4.44 -19.81
CA PRO A 1 -24.17 3.74 -19.21
C PRO A 1 -24.91 2.77 -20.16
N ASN A 2 -24.89 2.97 -21.48
CA ASN A 2 -25.66 2.14 -22.44
C ASN A 2 -24.77 1.34 -23.43
N ASP A 3 -23.61 0.83 -22.99
CA ASP A 3 -22.87 -0.12 -23.82
C ASP A 3 -23.64 -1.46 -23.88
N PRO A 4 -24.01 -1.96 -25.08
CA PRO A 4 -24.74 -3.22 -25.23
C PRO A 4 -23.94 -4.45 -24.79
N ARG A 5 -22.61 -4.33 -24.60
CA ARG A 5 -21.74 -5.39 -24.09
C ARG A 5 -21.77 -5.54 -22.57
N ILE A 6 -22.31 -4.56 -21.84
CA ILE A 6 -22.45 -4.63 -20.38
C ILE A 6 -23.75 -5.37 -20.04
N PRO A 7 -23.70 -6.50 -19.31
CA PRO A 7 -24.88 -7.25 -18.89
C PRO A 7 -25.87 -6.37 -18.12
N ALA A 8 -27.17 -6.60 -18.28
CA ALA A 8 -28.23 -5.77 -17.70
C ALA A 8 -28.17 -5.74 -16.16
N GLU A 9 -27.68 -6.81 -15.56
CA GLU A 9 -27.48 -7.02 -14.13
C GLU A 9 -26.40 -6.10 -13.55
N VAL A 10 -25.47 -5.62 -14.40
CA VAL A 10 -24.37 -4.70 -14.05
C VAL A 10 -24.77 -3.23 -14.25
N LYS A 11 -25.93 -2.94 -14.86
CA LYS A 11 -26.37 -1.57 -15.18
C LYS A 11 -27.13 -0.85 -14.05
N LEU A 12 -27.50 -1.55 -12.98
CA LEU A 12 -28.08 -0.95 -11.78
C LEU A 12 -26.99 -0.22 -10.99
N SER A 13 -27.32 0.83 -10.26
CA SER A 13 -26.38 1.69 -9.50
C SER A 13 -25.57 0.98 -8.39
N ALA A 14 -25.76 -0.33 -8.20
CA ALA A 14 -24.87 -1.26 -7.49
C ALA A 14 -23.70 -1.81 -8.37
N GLY A 15 -23.70 -1.49 -9.66
CA GLY A 15 -22.76 -1.93 -10.69
C GLY A 15 -21.49 -1.10 -10.80
N ALA A 16 -21.34 -0.03 -10.01
CA ALA A 16 -20.11 0.77 -9.98
C ALA A 16 -18.94 0.02 -9.33
N MET A 17 -19.19 -0.89 -8.39
CA MET A 17 -18.14 -1.70 -7.73
C MET A 17 -17.97 -3.10 -8.33
N ALA A 18 -18.95 -3.63 -9.06
CA ALA A 18 -18.89 -5.01 -9.56
C ALA A 18 -17.68 -5.26 -10.49
N LEU A 19 -17.23 -4.21 -11.18
CA LEU A 19 -16.05 -4.20 -12.05
C LEU A 19 -14.97 -3.22 -11.55
N ALA A 20 -14.97 -2.89 -10.25
CA ALA A 20 -13.99 -1.97 -9.68
C ALA A 20 -12.57 -2.50 -9.89
N ASN A 21 -11.68 -1.63 -10.34
CA ASN A 21 -10.25 -1.89 -10.29
C ASN A 21 -9.75 -1.68 -8.86
N SER A 22 -8.83 -2.54 -8.44
CA SER A 22 -8.27 -2.57 -7.10
C SER A 22 -6.75 -2.53 -7.17
N ASP A 23 -6.05 -3.15 -6.23
CA ASP A 23 -4.63 -2.88 -6.03
C ASP A 23 -3.71 -3.37 -7.16
N LEU A 24 -2.46 -2.91 -7.15
CA LEU A 24 -1.45 -3.13 -8.18
C LEU A 24 -0.24 -3.93 -7.68
N ALA A 25 0.31 -4.77 -8.56
CA ALA A 25 1.64 -5.37 -8.41
C ALA A 25 2.45 -5.25 -9.71
N PHE A 26 3.78 -5.34 -9.61
CA PHE A 26 4.68 -5.14 -10.74
C PHE A 26 5.74 -6.24 -10.84
N SER A 27 6.01 -6.72 -12.05
CA SER A 27 7.11 -7.65 -12.35
C SER A 27 7.78 -7.28 -13.67
N GLY A 28 8.99 -6.72 -13.58
CA GLY A 28 9.76 -6.22 -14.70
C GLY A 28 8.99 -5.17 -15.48
N LYS A 29 8.60 -5.51 -16.70
CA LYS A 29 7.81 -4.66 -17.60
C LYS A 29 6.30 -4.92 -17.55
N HIS A 30 5.82 -5.71 -16.60
CA HIS A 30 4.40 -6.03 -16.47
C HIS A 30 3.80 -5.42 -15.20
N LEU A 31 2.59 -4.90 -15.33
CA LEU A 31 1.74 -4.42 -14.24
C LEU A 31 0.52 -5.32 -14.16
N PHE A 32 0.21 -5.78 -12.96
CA PHE A 32 -0.95 -6.60 -12.63
C PHE A 32 -1.92 -5.72 -11.85
N MET A 33 -3.11 -5.53 -12.39
CA MET A 33 -4.16 -4.72 -11.79
C MET A 33 -5.30 -5.63 -11.37
N GLY A 34 -5.54 -5.68 -10.07
CA GLY A 34 -6.69 -6.37 -9.50
C GLY A 34 -8.01 -5.78 -10.00
N ASN A 35 -9.03 -6.62 -10.08
CA ASN A 35 -10.38 -6.21 -10.38
C ASN A 35 -11.38 -7.11 -9.64
N PHE A 36 -12.53 -6.56 -9.28
CA PHE A 36 -13.56 -7.33 -8.57
C PHE A 36 -14.11 -8.51 -9.38
N TYR A 37 -13.88 -8.49 -10.70
CA TYR A 37 -14.26 -9.53 -11.64
C TYR A 37 -13.07 -10.28 -12.27
N GLY A 38 -11.86 -10.12 -11.72
CA GLY A 38 -10.68 -10.85 -12.16
C GLY A 38 -9.40 -10.02 -12.13
N ILE A 39 -8.57 -10.09 -13.17
CA ILE A 39 -7.28 -9.40 -13.22
C ILE A 39 -7.01 -8.90 -14.63
N ASN A 40 -6.44 -7.70 -14.72
CA ASN A 40 -5.91 -7.13 -15.95
C ASN A 40 -4.38 -7.05 -15.87
N ILE A 41 -3.69 -7.52 -16.90
CA ILE A 41 -2.22 -7.51 -17.00
C ILE A 41 -1.82 -6.59 -18.14
N TYR A 42 -0.96 -5.61 -17.86
CA TYR A 42 -0.48 -4.62 -18.83
C TYR A 42 1.03 -4.79 -19.10
N ASP A 43 1.44 -4.59 -20.35
CA ASP A 43 2.84 -4.31 -20.70
C ASP A 43 3.08 -2.80 -20.54
N ILE A 44 4.03 -2.46 -19.68
CA ILE A 44 4.46 -1.10 -19.33
C ILE A 44 5.92 -0.86 -19.75
N SER A 45 6.46 -1.60 -20.72
CA SER A 45 7.81 -1.36 -21.26
C SER A 45 7.99 0.05 -21.82
N ASP A 46 6.90 0.60 -22.39
CA ASP A 46 6.76 2.01 -22.73
C ASP A 46 5.55 2.54 -21.94
N PRO A 47 5.75 3.18 -20.78
CA PRO A 47 4.64 3.65 -19.95
C PRO A 47 3.72 4.66 -20.65
N ALA A 48 4.20 5.38 -21.67
CA ALA A 48 3.37 6.30 -22.46
C ALA A 48 2.45 5.57 -23.46
N LYS A 49 2.71 4.28 -23.70
CA LYS A 49 1.94 3.41 -24.60
C LYS A 49 1.64 2.07 -23.95
N ALA A 50 1.30 2.08 -22.65
CA ALA A 50 0.94 0.87 -21.92
C ALA A 50 -0.16 0.10 -22.64
N LYS A 51 -0.06 -1.24 -22.68
CA LYS A 51 -0.98 -2.10 -23.45
C LYS A 51 -1.54 -3.20 -22.57
N LEU A 52 -2.86 -3.37 -22.60
CA LEU A 52 -3.50 -4.54 -22.01
C LEU A 52 -3.04 -5.80 -22.77
N VAL A 53 -2.45 -6.75 -22.04
CA VAL A 53 -1.98 -8.04 -22.56
C VAL A 53 -3.02 -9.12 -22.30
N THR A 54 -3.63 -9.10 -21.12
CA THR A 54 -4.55 -10.16 -20.67
C THR A 54 -5.59 -9.57 -19.75
N SER A 55 -6.84 -9.99 -19.96
CA SER A 55 -7.93 -9.76 -19.02
C SER A 55 -8.49 -11.13 -18.66
N MET A 56 -8.28 -11.55 -17.43
CA MET A 56 -8.77 -12.82 -16.89
C MET A 56 -10.07 -12.54 -16.15
N ILE A 57 -11.16 -13.19 -16.56
CA ILE A 57 -12.44 -13.12 -15.85
C ILE A 57 -12.40 -14.17 -14.74
N CYS A 58 -12.41 -13.73 -13.49
CA CYS A 58 -12.42 -14.59 -12.32
C CYS A 58 -13.17 -13.89 -11.18
N PRO A 59 -14.50 -14.00 -11.12
CA PRO A 59 -15.31 -13.30 -10.14
C PRO A 59 -14.92 -13.67 -8.70
N GLY A 60 -14.99 -12.69 -7.80
CA GLY A 60 -14.62 -12.89 -6.41
C GLY A 60 -14.52 -11.64 -5.54
N GLY A 61 -14.56 -10.43 -6.13
CA GLY A 61 -14.44 -9.18 -5.39
C GLY A 61 -13.04 -8.94 -4.78
N GLN A 62 -12.78 -7.70 -4.36
CA GLN A 62 -11.47 -7.19 -3.97
C GLN A 62 -10.41 -7.34 -5.06
N GLY A 63 -9.87 -8.54 -5.27
CA GLY A 63 -8.94 -8.80 -6.37
C GLY A 63 -7.53 -8.26 -6.14
N ASP A 64 -7.20 -7.84 -4.92
CA ASP A 64 -5.83 -7.45 -4.55
C ASP A 64 -4.84 -8.53 -4.95
N VAL A 65 -3.73 -8.10 -5.57
CA VAL A 65 -2.83 -8.96 -6.29
C VAL A 65 -1.40 -8.78 -5.81
N THR A 66 -0.68 -9.89 -5.64
CA THR A 66 0.78 -9.89 -5.53
C THR A 66 1.39 -10.88 -6.51
N VAL A 67 2.64 -10.68 -6.90
CA VAL A 67 3.37 -11.56 -7.80
C VAL A 67 4.73 -11.92 -7.24
N TYR A 68 5.20 -13.13 -7.53
CA TYR A 68 6.56 -13.57 -7.19
C TYR A 68 7.01 -14.69 -8.11
N LYS A 69 8.15 -14.48 -8.80
CA LYS A 69 8.64 -15.37 -9.87
C LYS A 69 7.51 -15.61 -10.90
N ASN A 70 7.13 -16.87 -11.11
CA ASN A 70 6.08 -17.26 -12.04
C ASN A 70 4.72 -17.46 -11.35
N LEU A 71 4.54 -16.95 -10.13
CA LEU A 71 3.28 -17.06 -9.39
C LEU A 71 2.60 -15.71 -9.24
N MET A 72 1.28 -15.72 -9.32
CA MET A 72 0.40 -14.59 -9.00
C MET A 72 -0.61 -15.05 -7.95
N PHE A 73 -0.80 -14.21 -6.94
CA PHE A 73 -1.70 -14.45 -5.82
C PHE A 73 -2.82 -13.43 -5.87
N MET A 74 -4.07 -13.88 -5.73
CA MET A 74 -5.25 -13.02 -5.83
C MET A 74 -6.15 -13.20 -4.61
N SER A 75 -6.48 -12.09 -3.95
CA SER A 75 -7.48 -12.03 -2.90
C SER A 75 -8.89 -12.23 -3.46
N VAL A 76 -9.68 -13.07 -2.80
CA VAL A 76 -11.11 -13.27 -3.09
C VAL A 76 -11.92 -13.13 -1.80
N GLU A 77 -12.73 -12.09 -1.74
CA GLU A 77 -13.51 -11.76 -0.55
C GLU A 77 -15.00 -12.12 -0.69
N MET A 78 -15.59 -11.74 -1.82
CA MET A 78 -17.03 -11.73 -2.03
C MET A 78 -17.58 -13.14 -2.27
N PRO A 79 -18.86 -13.39 -1.91
CA PRO A 79 -19.46 -14.71 -2.07
C PRO A 79 -19.74 -15.10 -3.52
N ASN A 80 -19.54 -14.21 -4.50
CA ASN A 80 -19.79 -14.51 -5.91
C ASN A 80 -18.68 -15.36 -6.56
N GLY A 81 -17.56 -15.61 -5.88
CA GLY A 81 -16.46 -16.41 -6.40
C GLY A 81 -16.75 -17.91 -6.43
N ARG A 82 -16.27 -18.60 -7.47
CA ARG A 82 -16.35 -20.06 -7.64
C ARG A 82 -14.99 -20.74 -7.56
N ILE A 83 -14.90 -21.97 -7.05
CA ILE A 83 -13.62 -22.72 -6.95
C ILE A 83 -12.96 -22.88 -8.32
N ASP A 84 -13.76 -23.14 -9.35
CA ASP A 84 -13.35 -23.30 -10.75
C ASP A 84 -12.97 -21.99 -11.46
N CYS A 85 -13.11 -20.83 -10.80
CA CYS A 85 -12.88 -19.50 -11.41
C CYS A 85 -13.80 -19.25 -12.63
N GLY A 86 -14.94 -19.95 -12.73
CA GLY A 86 -15.84 -19.86 -13.87
C GLY A 86 -16.53 -18.50 -14.00
N THR A 87 -16.74 -18.07 -15.25
CA THR A 87 -17.30 -16.75 -15.61
C THR A 87 -18.75 -16.56 -15.21
N GLN A 88 -19.48 -17.65 -14.91
CA GLN A 88 -20.86 -17.62 -14.46
C GLN A 88 -21.05 -16.98 -13.08
N ALA A 89 -20.00 -16.97 -12.23
CA ALA A 89 -20.06 -16.54 -10.82
C ALA A 89 -21.17 -17.24 -10.00
N PHE A 90 -21.34 -16.84 -8.74
CA PHE A 90 -22.65 -16.95 -8.09
C PHE A 90 -23.40 -15.63 -8.25
N PRO A 91 -24.73 -15.66 -8.43
CA PRO A 91 -25.52 -14.44 -8.55
C PRO A 91 -25.35 -13.57 -7.31
N MET A 92 -25.05 -12.30 -7.53
CA MET A 92 -25.08 -11.31 -6.45
C MET A 92 -26.54 -11.06 -6.08
N PRO A 93 -26.89 -11.05 -4.77
CA PRO A 93 -28.23 -10.69 -4.34
C PRO A 93 -28.61 -9.29 -4.83
N ALA A 94 -29.89 -9.05 -5.06
CA ALA A 94 -30.37 -7.69 -5.34
C ALA A 94 -30.00 -6.75 -4.16
N LEU A 95 -29.81 -5.46 -4.42
CA LEU A 95 -29.40 -4.51 -3.37
C LEU A 95 -30.36 -4.51 -2.17
N GLU A 96 -31.65 -4.61 -2.43
CA GLU A 96 -32.71 -4.71 -1.40
C GLU A 96 -32.58 -5.99 -0.57
N GLU A 97 -32.21 -7.11 -1.21
CA GLU A 97 -31.91 -8.36 -0.52
C GLU A 97 -30.62 -8.22 0.31
N MET A 98 -29.56 -7.60 -0.23
CA MET A 98 -28.34 -7.35 0.54
C MET A 98 -28.57 -6.47 1.78
N GLN A 99 -29.46 -5.48 1.68
CA GLN A 99 -29.79 -4.59 2.80
C GLN A 99 -30.68 -5.25 3.86
N SER A 100 -31.52 -6.20 3.46
CA SER A 100 -32.48 -6.87 4.35
C SER A 100 -31.99 -8.23 4.88
N ARG A 101 -30.99 -8.85 4.24
CA ARG A 101 -30.45 -10.17 4.61
C ARG A 101 -29.80 -10.12 5.98
N LYS A 102 -30.25 -11.02 6.86
CA LYS A 102 -29.62 -11.28 8.15
C LYS A 102 -28.73 -12.51 8.04
N GLY A 103 -27.42 -12.31 8.10
CA GLY A 103 -26.44 -13.39 8.10
C GLY A 103 -25.85 -13.73 6.72
N PRO A 104 -24.92 -14.70 6.66
CA PRO A 104 -24.23 -15.08 5.44
C PRO A 104 -25.18 -15.73 4.42
N PRO A 105 -24.80 -15.79 3.13
CA PRO A 105 -25.44 -16.65 2.15
C PRO A 105 -25.48 -18.12 2.60
N ALA A 106 -26.41 -18.88 2.00
CA ALA A 106 -26.45 -20.33 2.20
C ALA A 106 -25.13 -20.99 1.77
N ALA A 107 -24.78 -22.08 2.46
CA ALA A 107 -23.58 -22.85 2.18
C ALA A 107 -23.63 -23.42 0.76
N GLU A 108 -22.57 -23.17 -0.01
CA GLU A 108 -22.44 -23.65 -1.39
C GLU A 108 -21.08 -24.32 -1.62
N LYS A 109 -21.09 -25.58 -2.07
CA LYS A 109 -19.86 -26.39 -2.21
C LYS A 109 -18.89 -25.83 -3.25
N ASP A 110 -19.41 -25.18 -4.28
CA ASP A 110 -18.62 -24.60 -5.36
C ASP A 110 -18.12 -23.18 -5.02
N ARG A 111 -18.48 -22.60 -3.86
CA ARG A 111 -18.11 -21.23 -3.48
C ARG A 111 -16.65 -21.14 -3.08
N PHE A 112 -15.97 -20.13 -3.59
CA PHE A 112 -14.59 -19.83 -3.24
C PHE A 112 -14.44 -18.48 -2.57
N ARG A 113 -13.78 -18.46 -1.40
CA ARG A 113 -13.34 -17.26 -0.67
C ARG A 113 -12.00 -17.57 -0.01
N GLY A 114 -10.99 -16.75 -0.27
CA GLY A 114 -9.62 -16.93 0.20
C GLY A 114 -8.60 -16.47 -0.84
N ILE A 115 -7.48 -17.19 -0.99
CA ILE A 115 -6.41 -16.82 -1.93
C ILE A 115 -6.33 -17.81 -3.09
N ARG A 116 -6.39 -17.29 -4.32
CA ARG A 116 -6.05 -18.07 -5.53
C ARG A 116 -4.57 -17.97 -5.83
N VAL A 117 -4.00 -19.06 -6.30
CA VAL A 117 -2.62 -19.11 -6.80
C VAL A 117 -2.66 -19.47 -8.28
N PHE A 118 -2.06 -18.62 -9.10
CA PHE A 118 -1.94 -18.81 -10.54
C PHE A 118 -0.48 -18.99 -10.93
N ASP A 119 -0.20 -19.95 -11.81
CA ASP A 119 1.02 -19.97 -12.61
C ASP A 119 0.87 -18.98 -13.77
N ILE A 120 1.81 -18.04 -13.84
CA ILE A 120 1.91 -16.97 -14.84
C ILE A 120 3.18 -17.10 -15.70
N SER A 121 3.73 -18.31 -15.83
CA SER A 121 4.83 -18.61 -16.77
C SER A 121 4.49 -18.21 -18.20
N ASP A 122 3.20 -18.33 -18.58
CA ASP A 122 2.63 -17.64 -19.74
C ASP A 122 1.59 -16.61 -19.26
N ILE A 123 1.99 -15.34 -19.24
CA ILE A 123 1.11 -14.24 -18.81
C ILE A 123 -0.13 -14.07 -19.68
N LYS A 124 -0.15 -14.62 -20.90
CA LYS A 124 -1.32 -14.58 -21.80
C LYS A 124 -2.37 -15.63 -21.45
N SER A 125 -1.98 -16.64 -20.68
CA SER A 125 -2.86 -17.71 -20.24
C SER A 125 -2.52 -18.14 -18.80
N PRO A 126 -2.77 -17.28 -17.79
CA PRO A 126 -2.61 -17.65 -16.39
C PRO A 126 -3.42 -18.91 -16.05
N LYS A 127 -2.83 -19.82 -15.27
CA LYS A 127 -3.47 -21.09 -14.88
C LYS A 127 -3.61 -21.17 -13.38
N GLN A 128 -4.81 -21.37 -12.86
CA GLN A 128 -5.00 -21.59 -11.43
C GLN A 128 -4.37 -22.94 -11.04
N VAL A 129 -3.41 -22.91 -10.12
CA VAL A 129 -2.68 -24.09 -9.61
C VAL A 129 -3.05 -24.42 -8.16
N ALA A 130 -3.59 -23.46 -7.41
CA ALA A 130 -4.11 -23.69 -6.07
C ALA A 130 -5.24 -22.72 -5.71
N ALA A 131 -6.04 -23.12 -4.72
CA ALA A 131 -7.15 -22.35 -4.19
C ALA A 131 -7.23 -22.56 -2.67
N VAL A 132 -6.72 -21.61 -1.89
CA VAL A 132 -6.66 -21.70 -0.42
C VAL A 132 -7.90 -21.05 0.18
N GLN A 133 -8.82 -21.88 0.69
CA GLN A 133 -10.08 -21.46 1.29
C GLN A 133 -9.88 -20.98 2.75
N THR A 134 -10.43 -19.81 3.11
CA THR A 134 -10.32 -19.21 4.46
C THR A 134 -11.70 -18.87 5.05
N CYS A 135 -11.90 -18.90 6.37
CA CYS A 135 -13.23 -18.72 6.96
C CYS A 135 -13.87 -17.35 6.70
N ARG A 136 -13.06 -16.34 6.39
CA ARG A 136 -13.49 -14.94 6.15
C ARG A 136 -13.05 -14.40 4.79
N GLY A 137 -12.68 -15.27 3.87
CA GLY A 137 -12.13 -14.88 2.57
C GLY A 137 -10.78 -14.17 2.69
N SER A 138 -10.43 -13.47 1.63
CA SER A 138 -9.24 -12.61 1.56
C SER A 138 -9.71 -11.23 1.10
N HIS A 139 -9.63 -10.24 2.00
CA HIS A 139 -9.85 -8.85 1.65
C HIS A 139 -8.60 -8.29 1.00
N THR A 140 -7.48 -8.38 1.71
CA THR A 140 -6.13 -8.18 1.18
C THR A 140 -5.22 -9.34 1.60
N HIS A 141 -4.07 -9.41 0.96
CA HIS A 141 -2.99 -10.27 1.41
C HIS A 141 -1.64 -9.59 1.17
N THR A 142 -0.66 -9.97 1.98
CA THR A 142 0.70 -9.46 1.84
C THR A 142 1.68 -10.59 1.67
N LEU A 143 2.53 -10.49 0.65
CA LEU A 143 3.59 -11.45 0.40
C LEU A 143 4.75 -11.22 1.38
N VAL A 144 5.20 -12.28 2.03
CA VAL A 144 6.25 -12.25 3.04
C VAL A 144 7.35 -13.22 2.64
N LEU A 145 8.54 -12.67 2.43
CA LEU A 145 9.74 -13.46 2.16
C LEU A 145 10.44 -13.78 3.47
N ASP A 146 10.86 -15.03 3.63
CA ASP A 146 11.75 -15.43 4.71
C ASP A 146 13.19 -15.46 4.17
N PRO A 147 14.11 -14.62 4.68
CA PRO A 147 15.53 -14.69 4.30
C PRO A 147 16.17 -16.06 4.55
N LYS A 148 15.57 -16.91 5.39
CA LYS A 148 16.05 -18.25 5.75
C LYS A 148 15.34 -19.39 5.02
N ASP A 149 14.26 -19.11 4.28
CA ASP A 149 13.47 -20.11 3.55
C ASP A 149 13.19 -19.60 2.13
N ASN A 150 14.10 -19.91 1.20
CA ASN A 150 14.00 -19.53 -0.21
C ASN A 150 13.17 -20.52 -1.05
N ALA A 151 12.74 -21.64 -0.45
CA ALA A 151 11.93 -22.67 -1.11
C ALA A 151 10.43 -22.36 -1.04
N ASN A 152 10.05 -21.44 -0.16
CA ASN A 152 8.66 -21.08 0.10
C ASN A 152 8.47 -19.57 0.11
N VAL A 153 7.23 -19.15 -0.08
CA VAL A 153 6.77 -17.80 0.30
C VAL A 153 5.62 -17.94 1.29
N TYR A 154 5.44 -16.91 2.12
CA TYR A 154 4.33 -16.83 3.05
C TYR A 154 3.40 -15.70 2.61
N LEU A 155 2.10 -15.88 2.81
CA LEU A 155 1.11 -14.83 2.60
C LEU A 155 0.42 -14.56 3.93
N TYR A 156 0.37 -13.29 4.32
CA TYR A 156 -0.43 -12.84 5.46
C TYR A 156 -1.79 -12.44 4.93
N ASN A 157 -2.78 -13.31 5.13
CA ASN A 157 -4.14 -13.11 4.64
C ASN A 157 -4.98 -12.33 5.66
N SER A 158 -5.51 -11.19 5.21
CA SER A 158 -6.44 -10.36 5.96
C SER A 158 -7.88 -10.66 5.52
N GLY A 159 -8.58 -11.50 6.29
CA GLY A 159 -10.00 -11.77 6.06
C GLY A 159 -10.90 -10.74 6.75
N ALA A 160 -11.51 -9.82 6.01
CA ALA A 160 -12.40 -8.78 6.56
C ALA A 160 -13.89 -9.18 6.51
N SER A 161 -14.25 -10.12 5.65
CA SER A 161 -15.64 -10.42 5.33
C SER A 161 -16.33 -11.26 6.40
N PHE A 162 -17.63 -11.53 6.21
CA PHE A 162 -18.40 -12.35 7.15
C PHE A 162 -17.80 -13.75 7.29
N VAL A 163 -17.97 -14.36 8.46
CA VAL A 163 -17.60 -15.77 8.67
C VAL A 163 -18.59 -16.67 7.96
N ARG A 164 -18.11 -17.54 7.07
CA ARG A 164 -18.99 -18.49 6.35
C ARG A 164 -19.53 -19.59 7.27
N PRO A 165 -20.67 -20.22 6.92
CA PRO A 165 -21.19 -21.36 7.67
C PRO A 165 -20.19 -22.52 7.75
N ASP A 166 -20.16 -23.20 8.90
CA ASP A 166 -19.38 -24.44 9.10
C ASP A 166 -19.72 -25.53 8.07
N ALA A 167 -20.99 -25.57 7.64
CA ALA A 167 -21.45 -26.47 6.58
C ALA A 167 -20.85 -26.17 5.18
N GLU A 168 -20.32 -24.95 4.95
CA GLU A 168 -19.60 -24.59 3.73
C GLU A 168 -18.10 -24.86 3.85
N LEU A 169 -17.50 -24.51 5.00
CA LEU A 169 -16.12 -24.86 5.33
C LEU A 169 -16.04 -25.20 6.82
N ALA A 170 -15.67 -26.46 7.09
CA ALA A 170 -15.57 -26.99 8.44
C ALA A 170 -14.55 -26.20 9.29
N GLY A 171 -14.91 -25.94 10.55
CA GLY A 171 -14.11 -25.19 11.51
C GLY A 171 -14.38 -23.69 11.54
N CYS A 172 -15.26 -23.17 10.68
CA CYS A 172 -15.60 -21.76 10.68
C CYS A 172 -16.64 -21.42 11.75
N SER A 173 -16.33 -20.42 12.58
CA SER A 173 -17.18 -20.01 13.70
C SER A 173 -17.27 -18.50 13.81
N ASN A 174 -18.49 -17.99 13.84
CA ASN A 174 -18.80 -16.57 14.10
C ASN A 174 -19.20 -16.33 15.56
N ALA A 175 -18.97 -17.29 16.45
CA ALA A 175 -19.35 -17.14 17.84
C ALA A 175 -18.51 -16.01 18.49
N PRO A 176 -19.10 -15.25 19.43
CA PRO A 176 -18.37 -14.29 20.26
C PRO A 176 -17.16 -14.90 20.97
N ALA A 177 -16.11 -14.11 21.17
CA ALA A 177 -14.84 -14.57 21.73
C ALA A 177 -14.95 -15.21 23.13
N ASP A 178 -15.91 -14.80 23.94
CA ASP A 178 -16.22 -15.36 25.26
C ASP A 178 -16.92 -16.73 25.18
N LYS A 179 -17.58 -17.03 24.06
CA LYS A 179 -18.27 -18.30 23.81
C LYS A 179 -17.42 -19.29 23.03
N ASP A 180 -16.53 -18.79 22.18
CA ASP A 180 -15.64 -19.61 21.36
C ASP A 180 -14.27 -18.96 21.16
N SER A 181 -13.27 -19.50 21.85
CA SER A 181 -11.87 -19.09 21.68
C SER A 181 -11.28 -19.47 20.31
N LYS A 182 -11.97 -20.35 19.56
CA LYS A 182 -11.63 -20.78 18.19
C LYS A 182 -12.40 -20.03 17.11
N THR A 183 -13.15 -18.98 17.47
CA THR A 183 -13.81 -18.08 16.51
C THR A 183 -12.87 -17.64 15.38
N SER A 184 -13.40 -17.48 14.17
CA SER A 184 -12.65 -17.03 12.99
C SER A 184 -12.34 -15.52 13.00
N LEU A 185 -12.78 -14.82 14.05
CA LEU A 185 -12.46 -13.41 14.31
C LEU A 185 -11.11 -13.28 15.06
N PHE A 186 -10.54 -12.08 15.08
CA PHE A 186 -9.36 -11.72 15.89
C PHE A 186 -8.09 -12.51 15.54
N SER A 187 -7.94 -12.90 14.27
CA SER A 187 -6.73 -13.51 13.72
C SER A 187 -6.53 -13.10 12.27
N ILE A 188 -5.33 -13.37 11.77
CA ILE A 188 -5.03 -13.45 10.33
C ILE A 188 -4.74 -14.90 9.98
N ASP A 189 -4.79 -15.26 8.71
CA ASP A 189 -4.35 -16.59 8.25
C ASP A 189 -2.97 -16.49 7.60
N ILE A 190 -2.03 -17.34 8.02
CA ILE A 190 -0.70 -17.43 7.44
C ILE A 190 -0.70 -18.60 6.47
N ILE A 191 -0.52 -18.31 5.19
CA ILE A 191 -0.51 -19.31 4.12
C ILE A 191 0.94 -19.54 3.69
N LYS A 192 1.38 -20.79 3.69
CA LYS A 192 2.68 -21.19 3.15
C LYS A 192 2.49 -21.74 1.74
N VAL A 193 3.26 -21.23 0.78
CA VAL A 193 3.24 -21.66 -0.61
C VAL A 193 4.62 -22.24 -0.99
N PRO A 194 4.72 -23.55 -1.19
CA PRO A 194 5.94 -24.16 -1.74
C PRO A 194 6.14 -23.75 -3.20
N LEU A 195 7.28 -23.13 -3.53
CA LEU A 195 7.50 -22.58 -4.87
C LEU A 195 7.65 -23.68 -5.94
N ALA A 196 8.14 -24.86 -5.56
CA ALA A 196 8.27 -26.00 -6.46
C ALA A 196 6.97 -26.82 -6.62
N ALA A 197 6.00 -26.62 -5.71
CA ALA A 197 4.74 -27.35 -5.68
C ALA A 197 3.62 -26.43 -5.16
N PRO A 198 3.26 -25.36 -5.91
CA PRO A 198 2.32 -24.34 -5.45
C PRO A 198 0.92 -24.91 -5.16
N GLN A 199 0.55 -26.04 -5.75
CA GLN A 199 -0.70 -26.76 -5.47
C GLN A 199 -0.82 -27.22 -3.99
N ASP A 200 0.30 -27.33 -3.28
CA ASP A 200 0.33 -27.73 -1.86
C ASP A 200 0.19 -26.52 -0.91
N ALA A 201 -0.14 -25.34 -1.44
CA ALA A 201 -0.37 -24.13 -0.65
C ALA A 201 -1.46 -24.36 0.41
N LYS A 202 -1.18 -23.96 1.66
CA LYS A 202 -2.09 -24.19 2.79
C LYS A 202 -1.89 -23.18 3.91
N ILE A 203 -2.94 -23.00 4.71
CA ILE A 203 -2.85 -22.29 5.99
C ILE A 203 -1.95 -23.10 6.93
N VAL A 204 -0.92 -22.47 7.48
CA VAL A 204 0.01 -23.08 8.45
C VAL A 204 -0.16 -22.54 9.87
N ALA A 205 -0.76 -21.36 10.02
CA ALA A 205 -1.07 -20.76 11.32
C ALA A 205 -2.20 -19.74 11.19
N SER A 206 -2.94 -19.52 12.28
CA SER A 206 -3.90 -18.41 12.41
C SER A 206 -3.67 -17.64 13.72
N PRO A 207 -2.62 -16.80 13.80
CA PRO A 207 -2.17 -16.17 15.04
C PRO A 207 -3.20 -15.17 15.60
N ARG A 208 -3.38 -15.17 16.93
CA ARG A 208 -4.28 -14.26 17.66
C ARG A 208 -3.63 -12.92 17.94
N LEU A 209 -3.45 -12.11 16.89
CA LEU A 209 -2.71 -10.83 16.97
C LEU A 209 -3.36 -9.78 17.86
N PHE A 210 -4.65 -9.92 18.17
CA PHE A 210 -5.44 -9.01 18.99
C PHE A 210 -5.47 -9.42 20.46
N ALA A 211 -4.84 -10.54 20.80
CA ALA A 211 -4.90 -11.10 22.13
C ALA A 211 -4.02 -10.33 23.13
N ASP A 212 -4.50 -10.23 24.36
CA ASP A 212 -3.73 -9.79 25.53
C ASP A 212 -4.27 -10.47 26.80
N GLY A 213 -3.38 -10.88 27.70
CA GLY A 213 -3.76 -11.50 28.98
C GLY A 213 -4.73 -12.70 28.85
N GLY A 214 -4.64 -13.47 27.75
CA GLY A 214 -5.53 -14.61 27.47
C GLY A 214 -6.88 -14.26 26.84
N LYS A 215 -7.23 -12.97 26.71
CA LYS A 215 -8.42 -12.51 25.96
C LYS A 215 -8.04 -12.32 24.50
N ILE A 216 -8.68 -13.05 23.58
CA ILE A 216 -8.33 -12.98 22.14
C ILE A 216 -8.79 -11.67 21.47
N ASN A 217 -9.74 -10.97 22.08
CA ASN A 217 -10.31 -9.71 21.63
C ASN A 217 -9.90 -8.56 22.59
N ALA A 218 -8.63 -8.49 22.98
CA ALA A 218 -8.19 -7.46 23.93
C ALA A 218 -8.10 -6.06 23.30
N LEU A 219 -8.01 -5.99 21.97
CA LEU A 219 -8.10 -4.76 21.19
C LEU A 219 -9.56 -4.57 20.74
N THR A 220 -10.42 -3.99 21.59
CA THR A 220 -11.84 -3.75 21.24
C THR A 220 -12.26 -2.29 21.23
N ASP A 221 -11.39 -1.40 21.69
CA ASP A 221 -11.70 0.02 21.78
C ASP A 221 -11.09 0.76 20.59
N ALA A 222 -11.88 0.87 19.52
CA ALA A 222 -11.66 1.87 18.52
C ALA A 222 -12.10 3.22 19.11
N GLY A 223 -11.16 4.05 19.53
CA GLY A 223 -11.45 5.48 19.68
C GLY A 223 -11.88 6.00 18.31
N SER A 224 -13.08 6.55 18.20
CA SER A 224 -13.51 7.37 17.07
C SER A 224 -14.49 8.45 17.56
N HIS A 225 -14.09 9.70 17.34
CA HIS A 225 -14.84 10.98 17.31
C HIS A 225 -16.25 11.00 17.93
N THR A 226 -16.32 11.24 19.24
CA THR A 226 -17.51 11.72 19.99
C THR A 226 -18.87 11.61 19.27
N LYS A 227 -19.49 10.42 19.29
CA LYS A 227 -20.92 10.16 18.92
C LYS A 227 -21.35 10.38 17.45
N GLU A 228 -20.48 10.81 16.54
CA GLU A 228 -20.88 11.23 15.18
C GLU A 228 -20.37 10.32 14.03
N GLY A 229 -19.55 9.30 14.35
CA GLY A 229 -19.03 8.32 13.38
C GLY A 229 -19.27 6.87 13.81
N ARG A 230 -19.46 5.96 12.84
CA ARG A 230 -19.50 4.52 13.11
C ARG A 230 -18.08 4.05 13.42
N VAL A 231 -17.87 3.72 14.68
CA VAL A 231 -16.64 3.17 15.22
C VAL A 231 -16.58 1.67 14.88
N GLU A 232 -15.54 1.20 14.19
CA GLU A 232 -15.38 -0.22 13.88
C GLU A 232 -14.47 -0.92 14.89
N ALA A 233 -14.96 -2.01 15.49
CA ALA A 233 -14.20 -2.79 16.44
C ALA A 233 -13.12 -3.63 15.71
N SER A 234 -11.91 -3.70 16.29
CA SER A 234 -10.81 -4.49 15.73
C SER A 234 -11.08 -6.00 15.84
N ASN A 235 -11.57 -6.61 14.76
CA ASN A 235 -11.74 -8.05 14.66
C ASN A 235 -11.00 -8.70 13.47
N HIS A 236 -10.28 -7.90 12.68
CA HIS A 236 -9.44 -8.30 11.56
C HIS A 236 -8.38 -7.23 11.33
N CYS A 237 -7.31 -7.58 10.61
CA CYS A 237 -6.49 -6.58 9.96
C CYS A 237 -7.08 -6.27 8.59
N HIS A 238 -7.10 -5.00 8.20
CA HIS A 238 -7.42 -4.60 6.84
C HIS A 238 -6.16 -4.81 6.00
N ASP A 239 -5.19 -3.89 6.04
CA ASP A 239 -3.90 -4.08 5.37
C ASP A 239 -2.77 -4.35 6.36
N ILE A 240 -1.81 -5.15 5.92
CA ILE A 240 -0.55 -5.38 6.63
C ILE A 240 0.60 -5.05 5.69
N THR A 241 1.48 -4.17 6.11
CA THR A 241 2.72 -3.89 5.39
C THR A 241 3.87 -4.57 6.13
N VAL A 242 4.63 -5.40 5.42
CA VAL A 242 5.80 -6.11 5.94
C VAL A 242 7.09 -5.45 5.49
N TYR A 243 8.10 -5.52 6.34
CA TYR A 243 9.46 -5.12 6.06
C TYR A 243 10.41 -6.25 6.49
N PRO A 244 10.56 -7.30 5.66
CA PRO A 244 11.26 -8.54 6.04
C PRO A 244 12.70 -8.32 6.48
N GLU A 245 13.43 -7.39 5.83
CA GLU A 245 14.81 -7.04 6.19
C GLU A 245 14.95 -6.53 7.63
N LEU A 246 13.93 -5.87 8.17
CA LEU A 246 13.88 -5.40 9.56
C LEU A 246 13.22 -6.40 10.50
N GLY A 247 12.58 -7.45 9.96
CA GLY A 247 11.78 -8.40 10.73
C GLY A 247 10.55 -7.75 11.38
N LEU A 248 9.99 -6.71 10.75
CA LEU A 248 8.84 -5.96 11.25
C LEU A 248 7.67 -5.99 10.26
N ALA A 249 6.45 -5.87 10.78
CA ALA A 249 5.28 -5.52 9.99
C ALA A 249 4.39 -4.53 10.75
N ALA A 250 3.65 -3.71 10.02
CA ALA A 250 2.64 -2.80 10.55
C ALA A 250 1.27 -3.21 10.00
N GLY A 251 0.33 -3.52 10.89
CA GLY A 251 -1.04 -3.87 10.54
C GLY A 251 -1.99 -2.73 10.88
N ALA A 252 -2.77 -2.26 9.91
CA ALA A 252 -3.92 -1.41 10.16
C ALA A 252 -5.13 -2.31 10.30
N CYS A 253 -5.70 -2.38 11.51
CA CYS A 253 -6.60 -3.45 11.88
C CYS A 253 -7.98 -2.98 12.30
N SER A 254 -8.57 -2.17 11.42
CA SER A 254 -9.90 -1.58 11.53
C SER A 254 -10.02 -0.59 12.69
N GLY A 255 -9.81 -0.99 13.94
CA GLY A 255 -9.86 -0.11 15.11
C GLY A 255 -8.49 0.25 15.71
N ASN A 256 -7.41 -0.42 15.30
CA ASN A 256 -6.07 -0.21 15.85
C ASN A 256 -4.98 -0.28 14.79
N GLY A 257 -3.91 0.48 15.00
CA GLY A 257 -2.62 0.23 14.38
C GLY A 257 -1.82 -0.72 15.25
N ILE A 258 -1.23 -1.77 14.68
CA ILE A 258 -0.40 -2.73 15.41
C ILE A 258 0.98 -2.85 14.77
N LEU A 259 1.99 -3.09 15.59
CA LEU A 259 3.34 -3.44 15.17
C LEU A 259 3.58 -4.91 15.47
N LEU A 260 4.15 -5.64 14.52
CA LEU A 260 4.41 -7.07 14.57
C LEU A 260 5.91 -7.36 14.43
N ASP A 261 6.41 -8.32 15.20
CA ASP A 261 7.67 -9.02 14.91
C ASP A 261 7.36 -10.18 13.95
N ILE A 262 8.07 -10.22 12.83
CA ILE A 262 7.89 -11.20 11.75
C ILE A 262 9.18 -11.95 11.41
N LYS A 263 10.15 -12.01 12.33
CA LYS A 263 11.42 -12.75 12.13
C LYS A 263 11.20 -14.26 11.89
N ASP A 264 10.06 -14.77 12.32
CA ASP A 264 9.50 -16.06 11.93
C ASP A 264 8.18 -15.78 11.20
N PRO A 265 8.17 -15.80 9.85
CA PRO A 265 6.97 -15.50 9.08
C PRO A 265 5.80 -16.44 9.35
N ALA A 266 6.04 -17.67 9.80
CA ALA A 266 4.95 -18.59 10.14
C ALA A 266 4.26 -18.21 11.46
N ASN A 267 4.93 -17.44 12.33
CA ASN A 267 4.48 -17.15 13.69
C ASN A 267 4.67 -15.66 14.05
N PRO A 268 3.99 -14.72 13.36
CA PRO A 268 4.10 -13.30 13.68
C PRO A 268 3.53 -13.01 15.07
N LYS A 269 4.12 -12.02 15.76
CA LYS A 269 3.73 -11.64 17.12
C LYS A 269 3.51 -10.14 17.23
N ARG A 270 2.38 -9.72 17.81
CA ARG A 270 2.16 -8.31 18.16
C ARG A 270 3.16 -7.87 19.23
N ILE A 271 3.88 -6.78 18.96
CA ILE A 271 4.86 -6.18 19.87
C ILE A 271 4.43 -4.79 20.37
N ASP A 272 3.56 -4.12 19.61
CA ASP A 272 2.92 -2.88 20.05
C ASP A 272 1.57 -2.68 19.40
N SER A 273 0.76 -1.79 19.97
CA SER A 273 -0.49 -1.34 19.37
C SER A 273 -0.81 0.08 19.81
N VAL A 274 -1.42 0.83 18.90
CA VAL A 274 -1.95 2.17 19.13
C VAL A 274 -3.43 2.21 18.77
N ASN A 275 -4.14 3.11 19.41
CA ASN A 275 -5.42 3.60 18.97
C ASN A 275 -5.32 5.12 18.92
N ASP A 276 -6.14 5.73 18.08
CA ASP A 276 -6.22 7.16 17.92
C ASP A 276 -7.70 7.53 17.96
N PRO A 277 -8.15 8.37 18.90
CA PRO A 277 -9.55 8.82 18.93
C PRO A 277 -9.93 9.59 17.68
N ASN A 278 -8.93 10.02 16.88
CA ASN A 278 -9.13 10.70 15.63
C ASN A 278 -9.29 9.79 14.40
N PHE A 279 -9.25 8.46 14.54
CA PHE A 279 -9.41 7.53 13.43
C PHE A 279 -10.78 6.86 13.50
N ALA A 280 -11.43 6.65 12.36
CA ALA A 280 -12.65 5.87 12.27
C ALA A 280 -12.40 4.44 11.77
N TYR A 281 -11.45 4.28 10.83
CA TYR A 281 -11.11 3.01 10.23
C TYR A 281 -9.63 2.94 9.84
N TRP A 282 -8.84 2.20 10.62
CA TRP A 282 -7.43 1.93 10.34
C TRP A 282 -7.30 1.02 9.13
N HIS A 283 -6.89 1.62 8.00
CA HIS A 283 -6.97 1.01 6.69
C HIS A 283 -5.64 0.46 6.20
N SER A 284 -4.59 1.29 6.08
CA SER A 284 -3.28 0.83 5.64
C SER A 284 -2.09 1.44 6.38
N ALA A 285 -0.92 0.83 6.17
CA ALA A 285 0.31 1.20 6.85
C ALA A 285 1.49 1.30 5.86
N SER A 286 2.49 2.15 6.15
CA SER A 286 3.74 2.21 5.39
C SER A 286 4.90 2.65 6.28
N PHE A 287 6.03 1.96 6.19
CA PHE A 287 7.27 2.39 6.85
C PHE A 287 7.98 3.50 6.07
N SER A 288 8.73 4.37 6.77
CA SER A 288 9.82 5.13 6.15
C SER A 288 10.88 4.18 5.60
N ASN A 289 11.73 4.67 4.69
CA ASN A 289 12.73 3.80 4.05
C ASN A 289 13.67 3.15 5.07
N ASP A 290 14.05 3.88 6.12
CA ASP A 290 14.90 3.38 7.20
C ASP A 290 14.15 2.63 8.32
N GLY A 291 12.83 2.46 8.18
CA GLY A 291 11.97 1.79 9.15
C GLY A 291 11.78 2.49 10.48
N LYS A 292 12.22 3.76 10.63
CA LYS A 292 12.08 4.51 11.89
C LYS A 292 10.75 5.23 12.05
N LYS A 293 9.89 5.22 11.03
CA LYS A 293 8.55 5.81 11.08
C LYS A 293 7.54 4.86 10.48
N VAL A 294 6.30 4.96 10.92
CA VAL A 294 5.15 4.26 10.36
C VAL A 294 4.04 5.27 10.11
N ILE A 295 3.51 5.28 8.90
CA ILE A 295 2.30 6.02 8.55
C ILE A 295 1.14 5.05 8.62
N PHE A 296 0.06 5.40 9.31
CA PHE A 296 -1.22 4.72 9.22
C PHE A 296 -2.26 5.62 8.55
N THR A 297 -3.21 5.04 7.81
CA THR A 297 -4.28 5.78 7.12
C THR A 297 -5.64 5.54 7.77
N ASP A 298 -6.45 6.59 7.88
CA ASP A 298 -7.85 6.52 8.30
C ASP A 298 -8.76 6.56 7.06
N GLU A 299 -9.44 5.46 6.76
CA GLU A 299 -10.43 5.38 5.68
C GLU A 299 -11.84 5.73 6.19
N TRP A 300 -11.95 6.88 6.86
CA TRP A 300 -13.22 7.41 7.30
C TRP A 300 -14.26 7.47 6.16
N GLY A 301 -15.46 6.97 6.44
CA GLY A 301 -16.53 6.87 5.44
C GLY A 301 -16.48 5.62 4.56
N GLY A 302 -15.53 4.69 4.82
CA GLY A 302 -15.44 3.38 4.15
C GLY A 302 -15.29 3.51 2.64
N GLY A 303 -14.48 4.48 2.20
CA GLY A 303 -14.16 4.72 0.80
C GLY A 303 -15.27 5.35 -0.03
N GLY A 304 -16.54 5.26 0.38
CA GLY A 304 -17.69 5.80 -0.36
C GLY A 304 -18.13 7.20 0.05
N GLY A 305 -17.69 7.69 1.21
CA GLY A 305 -18.09 8.99 1.74
C GLY A 305 -17.26 10.17 1.21
N PRO A 306 -17.84 11.38 1.11
CA PRO A 306 -17.09 12.59 0.78
C PRO A 306 -16.44 13.18 2.03
N ARG A 307 -15.26 12.67 2.41
CA ARG A 307 -14.61 12.96 3.71
C ARG A 307 -13.45 13.95 3.65
N CYS A 308 -13.34 14.69 2.56
CA CYS A 308 -12.33 15.73 2.35
C CYS A 308 -12.93 17.12 2.18
N ARG A 309 -14.10 17.39 2.75
CA ARG A 309 -14.78 18.69 2.59
C ARG A 309 -14.12 19.75 3.45
N ASP A 310 -14.33 21.01 3.11
CA ASP A 310 -13.88 22.18 3.88
C ASP A 310 -14.39 22.22 5.34
N THR A 311 -15.52 21.56 5.58
CA THR A 311 -16.16 21.40 6.89
C THR A 311 -15.67 20.19 7.69
N ASP A 312 -14.91 19.28 7.06
CA ASP A 312 -14.36 18.11 7.74
C ASP A 312 -13.04 18.49 8.44
N PRO A 313 -12.86 18.16 9.74
CA PRO A 313 -11.60 18.42 10.42
C PRO A 313 -10.40 17.78 9.71
N ASN A 314 -9.28 18.50 9.63
CA ASN A 314 -8.07 18.05 8.92
C ASN A 314 -7.35 16.84 9.55
N LYS A 315 -7.80 16.39 10.72
CA LYS A 315 -7.29 15.19 11.39
C LYS A 315 -8.20 13.96 11.21
N TRP A 316 -9.35 14.11 10.55
CA TRP A 316 -10.32 13.02 10.30
C TRP A 316 -10.15 12.52 8.86
N GLY A 317 -10.13 11.21 8.64
CA GLY A 317 -9.81 10.64 7.33
C GLY A 317 -8.38 10.95 6.87
N ALA A 318 -7.50 11.24 7.83
CA ALA A 318 -6.12 11.67 7.61
C ALA A 318 -5.14 10.49 7.74
N ASN A 319 -3.89 10.74 7.36
CA ASN A 319 -2.76 9.93 7.77
C ASN A 319 -2.32 10.33 9.18
N ALA A 320 -1.87 9.37 9.97
CA ALA A 320 -1.14 9.60 11.22
C ALA A 320 0.30 9.09 11.06
N VAL A 321 1.27 9.96 11.32
CA VAL A 321 2.70 9.66 11.27
C VAL A 321 3.18 9.31 12.68
N PHE A 322 3.75 8.12 12.84
CA PHE A 322 4.34 7.66 14.09
C PHE A 322 5.86 7.51 13.95
N ASN A 323 6.60 7.94 14.97
CA ASN A 323 7.99 7.56 15.16
C ASN A 323 8.07 6.17 15.80
N LEU A 324 9.08 5.41 15.42
CA LEU A 324 9.43 4.14 16.04
C LEU A 324 10.60 4.35 17.01
N GLU A 325 10.27 4.52 18.29
CA GLU A 325 11.26 4.63 19.36
C GLU A 325 11.51 3.25 19.95
N GLY A 326 12.58 2.59 19.47
CA GLY A 326 12.83 1.19 19.75
C GLY A 326 11.82 0.29 19.03
N ARG A 327 10.84 -0.23 19.76
CA ARG A 327 9.75 -1.07 19.23
C ARG A 327 8.38 -0.54 19.63
N LYS A 328 8.30 0.78 19.88
CA LYS A 328 7.09 1.47 20.32
C LYS A 328 6.71 2.59 19.35
N LEU A 329 5.44 2.64 19.00
CA LEU A 329 4.86 3.66 18.15
C LEU A 329 4.60 4.92 18.98
N LYS A 330 5.16 6.05 18.55
CA LYS A 330 4.97 7.36 19.17
C LYS A 330 4.38 8.32 18.16
N PHE A 331 3.19 8.83 18.45
CA PHE A 331 2.50 9.76 17.57
C PHE A 331 3.36 11.01 17.31
N GLY A 332 3.51 11.37 16.04
CA GLY A 332 4.22 12.55 15.58
C GLY A 332 3.25 13.65 15.19
N ASN A 333 2.56 13.48 14.07
CA ASN A 333 1.56 14.44 13.57
C ASN A 333 0.60 13.78 12.56
N TYR A 334 -0.43 14.52 12.14
CA TYR A 334 -1.33 14.15 11.06
C TYR A 334 -0.94 14.76 9.73
N TYR A 335 -1.37 14.13 8.65
CA TYR A 335 -1.37 14.71 7.31
C TYR A 335 -2.66 14.35 6.57
N LYS A 336 -3.35 15.37 6.08
CA LYS A 336 -4.48 15.24 5.15
C LYS A 336 -4.20 16.08 3.92
N LEU A 337 -4.70 15.66 2.76
CA LEU A 337 -4.54 16.48 1.55
C LEU A 337 -5.07 17.91 1.83
N PRO A 338 -4.39 18.98 1.38
CA PRO A 338 -4.82 20.34 1.67
C PRO A 338 -6.03 20.80 0.87
N ALA A 339 -6.24 20.24 -0.32
CA ALA A 339 -7.29 20.67 -1.24
C ALA A 339 -8.66 20.10 -0.81
N ALA A 340 -9.54 20.98 -0.34
CA ALA A 340 -10.92 20.62 -0.03
C ALA A 340 -11.67 20.14 -1.28
N GLN A 341 -12.46 19.09 -1.12
CA GLN A 341 -13.25 18.44 -2.18
C GLN A 341 -14.74 18.67 -1.97
N SER A 342 -15.53 18.51 -3.04
CA SER A 342 -16.98 18.73 -2.98
C SER A 342 -17.71 17.56 -2.32
N ALA A 343 -19.00 17.77 -1.99
CA ALA A 343 -19.86 16.69 -1.49
C ALA A 343 -20.21 15.63 -2.56
N ALA A 344 -19.85 15.85 -3.83
CA ALA A 344 -20.07 14.90 -4.92
C ALA A 344 -18.90 13.91 -5.12
N GLU A 345 -17.87 13.98 -4.28
CA GLU A 345 -16.61 13.24 -4.44
C GLU A 345 -16.36 12.34 -3.26
N ASN A 346 -16.38 11.02 -3.44
CA ASN A 346 -15.83 10.14 -2.41
C ASN A 346 -14.32 10.39 -2.31
N CYS A 347 -13.85 10.74 -1.11
CA CYS A 347 -12.48 11.14 -0.88
C CYS A 347 -12.09 10.79 0.54
N VAL A 348 -10.99 10.04 0.67
CA VAL A 348 -10.34 9.69 1.92
C VAL A 348 -8.96 9.08 1.64
N ALA A 349 -8.06 9.06 2.63
CA ALA A 349 -6.73 8.47 2.49
C ALA A 349 -6.79 6.98 2.14
N HIS A 350 -6.05 6.57 1.11
CA HIS A 350 -5.95 5.16 0.71
C HIS A 350 -4.50 4.77 0.41
N ASN A 351 -4.30 3.72 -0.37
CA ASN A 351 -3.00 3.09 -0.56
C ASN A 351 -1.98 3.94 -1.33
N GLY A 352 -0.72 3.76 -0.96
CA GLY A 352 0.40 4.55 -1.49
C GLY A 352 1.75 3.87 -1.27
N SER A 353 2.78 4.35 -1.95
CA SER A 353 4.15 3.83 -1.83
C SER A 353 5.16 4.96 -1.57
N LEU A 354 6.36 4.59 -1.17
CA LEU A 354 7.47 5.55 -1.12
C LEU A 354 7.88 5.99 -2.53
N ILE A 355 8.28 7.25 -2.67
CA ILE A 355 9.07 7.73 -3.81
C ILE A 355 10.54 7.75 -3.37
N PRO A 356 11.47 7.12 -4.10
CA PRO A 356 12.86 6.96 -3.67
C PRO A 356 13.69 8.24 -3.90
N VAL A 357 13.33 9.35 -3.27
CA VAL A 357 14.18 10.56 -3.25
C VAL A 357 15.25 10.40 -2.15
N PRO A 358 16.56 10.47 -2.47
CA PRO A 358 17.60 10.26 -1.48
C PRO A 358 17.52 11.30 -0.35
N GLY A 359 17.61 10.84 0.90
CA GLY A 359 17.57 11.71 2.09
C GLY A 359 16.21 12.35 2.40
N ARG A 360 15.13 11.85 1.79
CA ARG A 360 13.75 12.27 2.06
C ARG A 360 12.84 11.06 2.20
N ASP A 361 11.86 11.18 3.07
CA ASP A 361 10.76 10.24 3.19
C ASP A 361 9.55 10.84 2.49
N LEU A 362 9.33 10.44 1.24
CA LEU A 362 8.19 10.87 0.43
C LEU A 362 7.25 9.71 0.20
N LYS A 363 5.95 9.92 0.40
CA LYS A 363 4.88 8.95 0.09
C LYS A 363 3.97 9.53 -0.97
N VAL A 364 3.87 8.87 -2.13
CA VAL A 364 2.77 9.08 -3.08
C VAL A 364 1.58 8.26 -2.60
N GLN A 365 0.39 8.85 -2.59
CA GLN A 365 -0.79 8.23 -2.01
C GLN A 365 -2.06 8.59 -2.80
N ALA A 366 -2.93 7.60 -2.94
CA ALA A 366 -4.27 7.79 -3.48
C ALA A 366 -5.25 8.35 -2.44
N TRP A 367 -6.16 9.20 -2.90
CA TRP A 367 -7.23 9.85 -2.11
C TRP A 367 -8.61 9.68 -2.76
N TYR A 368 -8.87 8.52 -3.39
CA TYR A 368 -10.05 8.30 -4.22
C TYR A 368 -10.27 9.44 -5.23
N GLN A 369 -11.43 10.10 -5.24
CA GLN A 369 -11.73 11.16 -6.20
C GLN A 369 -10.97 12.45 -5.89
N GLY A 370 -10.42 12.61 -4.69
CA GLY A 370 -9.43 13.66 -4.38
C GLY A 370 -8.10 13.48 -5.11
N GLY A 371 -7.94 12.38 -5.86
CA GLY A 371 -6.80 12.16 -6.75
C GLY A 371 -5.59 11.58 -6.03
N ILE A 372 -4.43 12.19 -6.26
CA ILE A 372 -3.14 11.72 -5.75
C ILE A 372 -2.45 12.87 -5.04
N SER A 373 -1.89 12.58 -3.87
CA SER A 373 -1.04 13.53 -3.14
C SER A 373 0.31 12.92 -2.80
N ILE A 374 1.36 13.75 -2.81
CA ILE A 374 2.72 13.39 -2.43
C ILE A 374 3.05 14.13 -1.14
N MET A 375 3.12 13.39 -0.04
CA MET A 375 3.50 13.87 1.27
C MET A 375 5.01 13.72 1.47
N ASP A 376 5.68 14.79 1.90
CA ASP A 376 6.99 14.72 2.56
C ASP A 376 6.78 14.60 4.07
N PHE A 377 7.22 13.47 4.63
CA PHE A 377 7.18 13.20 6.07
C PHE A 377 8.59 12.96 6.63
N THR A 378 9.61 13.55 5.98
CA THR A 378 11.00 13.53 6.47
C THR A 378 11.09 14.12 7.87
N ASP A 379 10.37 15.21 8.12
CA ASP A 379 10.07 15.69 9.47
C ASP A 379 8.68 15.17 9.90
N PRO A 380 8.62 14.16 10.78
CA PRO A 380 7.35 13.59 11.22
C PRO A 380 6.50 14.56 12.05
N ALA A 381 7.09 15.65 12.57
CA ALA A 381 6.35 16.70 13.26
C ALA A 381 5.70 17.70 12.30
N ASN A 382 6.14 17.77 11.04
CA ASN A 382 5.66 18.75 10.06
C ASN A 382 5.54 18.12 8.66
N PRO A 383 4.65 17.12 8.46
CA PRO A 383 4.42 16.56 7.14
C PRO A 383 3.76 17.59 6.20
N VAL A 384 4.23 17.68 4.96
CA VAL A 384 3.76 18.68 3.98
C VAL A 384 3.52 18.08 2.60
N GLU A 385 2.57 18.64 1.85
CA GLU A 385 2.37 18.27 0.44
C GLU A 385 3.45 18.90 -0.45
N VAL A 386 4.05 18.09 -1.33
CA VAL A 386 5.12 18.52 -2.25
C VAL A 386 4.77 18.35 -3.73
N GLY A 387 3.64 17.71 -4.03
CA GLY A 387 3.06 17.56 -5.35
C GLY A 387 1.71 16.87 -5.26
N TYR A 388 0.85 17.08 -6.25
CA TYR A 388 -0.49 16.47 -6.28
C TYR A 388 -1.00 16.37 -7.71
N PHE A 389 -2.04 15.56 -7.88
CA PHE A 389 -2.93 15.54 -9.04
C PHE A 389 -4.35 15.53 -8.52
N ASP A 390 -5.11 16.59 -8.78
CA ASP A 390 -6.54 16.66 -8.48
C ASP A 390 -7.31 16.06 -9.66
N ARG A 391 -8.19 15.11 -9.37
CA ARG A 391 -8.97 14.38 -10.37
C ARG A 391 -10.32 15.05 -10.63
N GLY A 392 -10.94 15.66 -9.61
CA GLY A 392 -12.34 16.09 -9.64
C GLY A 392 -13.37 14.95 -9.60
N PRO A 393 -14.68 15.27 -9.60
CA PRO A 393 -15.77 14.30 -9.52
C PRO A 393 -15.98 13.53 -10.83
N ILE A 394 -16.43 12.26 -10.71
CA ILE A 394 -17.00 11.51 -11.84
C ILE A 394 -18.20 12.25 -12.42
N ASP A 395 -19.08 12.72 -11.55
CA ASP A 395 -20.28 13.45 -11.90
C ASP A 395 -20.38 14.67 -10.98
N ALA A 396 -20.45 15.86 -11.58
CA ALA A 396 -20.42 17.12 -10.83
C ALA A 396 -21.63 17.34 -9.90
N LYS A 397 -22.70 16.54 -10.03
CA LYS A 397 -23.96 16.72 -9.28
C LYS A 397 -24.29 15.56 -8.36
N LYS A 398 -23.72 14.38 -8.59
CA LYS A 398 -24.05 13.16 -7.85
C LYS A 398 -22.78 12.44 -7.43
N LEU A 399 -22.76 12.00 -6.17
CA LEU A 399 -21.70 11.12 -5.70
C LEU A 399 -21.82 9.76 -6.39
N VAL A 400 -20.81 9.46 -7.21
CA VAL A 400 -20.60 8.16 -7.84
C VAL A 400 -19.22 7.67 -7.41
N MET A 401 -19.15 6.43 -6.95
CA MET A 401 -17.88 5.82 -6.54
C MET A 401 -16.86 5.86 -7.68
N GLY A 402 -15.65 6.30 -7.37
CA GLY A 402 -14.53 6.30 -8.29
C GLY A 402 -13.27 6.80 -7.59
N GLY A 403 -12.27 7.14 -8.39
CA GLY A 403 -11.02 7.70 -7.90
C GLY A 403 -9.87 6.71 -7.96
N SER A 404 -8.70 7.17 -7.53
CA SER A 404 -7.53 6.30 -7.37
C SER A 404 -7.75 5.37 -6.17
N TRP A 405 -7.79 4.06 -6.41
CA TRP A 405 -7.72 3.03 -5.35
C TRP A 405 -6.31 3.00 -4.77
N SER A 406 -5.28 2.90 -5.60
CA SER A 406 -3.89 2.99 -5.16
C SER A 406 -3.07 3.82 -6.12
N ALA A 407 -1.99 4.44 -5.61
CA ALA A 407 -1.05 5.21 -6.41
C ALA A 407 0.38 4.87 -5.99
N TYR A 408 1.13 4.24 -6.89
CA TYR A 408 2.44 3.67 -6.58
C TYR A 408 3.53 4.15 -7.52
N TRP A 409 4.69 4.47 -6.95
CA TRP A 409 5.90 4.73 -7.72
C TRP A 409 6.54 3.41 -8.17
N TYR A 410 6.83 3.29 -9.46
CA TYR A 410 7.60 2.18 -10.02
C TYR A 410 8.48 2.68 -11.17
N ASN A 411 9.80 2.53 -11.01
CA ASN A 411 10.83 2.79 -12.04
C ASN A 411 10.72 4.16 -12.75
N GLY A 412 10.42 5.22 -11.99
CA GLY A 412 10.39 6.61 -12.49
C GLY A 412 9.01 7.10 -12.97
N ARG A 413 7.96 6.30 -12.76
CA ARG A 413 6.56 6.66 -13.02
C ARG A 413 5.71 6.44 -11.78
N ILE A 414 4.57 7.11 -11.71
CA ILE A 414 3.51 6.81 -10.74
C ILE A 414 2.38 6.11 -11.50
N TYR A 415 1.97 4.94 -11.06
CA TYR A 415 0.85 4.18 -11.62
C TYR A 415 -0.31 4.25 -10.63
N SER A 416 -1.49 4.61 -11.12
CA SER A 416 -2.71 4.64 -10.33
C SER A 416 -3.74 3.68 -10.89
N SER A 417 -4.29 2.83 -10.01
CA SER A 417 -5.46 2.04 -10.31
C SER A 417 -6.69 2.88 -10.03
N GLU A 418 -7.34 3.35 -11.07
CA GLU A 418 -8.55 4.15 -10.99
C GLU A 418 -9.77 3.21 -11.03
N ILE A 419 -10.59 3.29 -9.99
CA ILE A 419 -11.69 2.35 -9.69
C ILE A 419 -12.63 2.15 -10.87
N ALA A 420 -12.98 3.22 -11.58
CA ALA A 420 -13.99 3.22 -12.62
C ALA A 420 -13.40 3.24 -14.04
N ARG A 421 -12.22 3.82 -14.25
CA ARG A 421 -11.64 4.14 -15.56
C ARG A 421 -10.49 3.23 -15.97
N GLY A 422 -9.77 2.61 -15.03
CA GLY A 422 -8.64 1.74 -15.31
C GLY A 422 -7.30 2.32 -14.87
N LEU A 423 -6.29 2.28 -15.74
CA LEU A 423 -4.91 2.61 -15.38
C LEU A 423 -4.55 4.05 -15.78
N ASP A 424 -4.22 4.88 -14.80
CA ASP A 424 -3.63 6.21 -15.00
C ASP A 424 -2.10 6.14 -14.73
N ILE A 425 -1.28 6.77 -15.59
CA ILE A 425 0.20 6.76 -15.47
C ILE A 425 0.73 8.20 -15.50
N PHE A 426 1.49 8.58 -14.49
CA PHE A 426 2.00 9.94 -14.29
C PHE A 426 3.53 9.99 -14.28
N GLU A 427 4.07 11.14 -14.66
CA GLU A 427 5.48 11.52 -14.47
C GLU A 427 5.56 12.70 -13.50
N LEU A 428 6.55 12.67 -12.60
CA LEU A 428 6.86 13.79 -11.72
C LEU A 428 7.45 14.95 -12.52
N THR A 429 6.95 16.15 -12.28
CA THR A 429 7.54 17.40 -12.76
C THR A 429 8.10 18.21 -11.58
N PRO A 430 9.14 19.04 -11.79
CA PRO A 430 9.67 19.89 -10.73
C PRO A 430 8.60 20.77 -10.09
N THR A 431 8.69 20.95 -8.77
CA THR A 431 7.86 21.87 -7.99
C THR A 431 8.75 22.80 -7.17
N LYS A 432 8.18 23.77 -6.46
CA LYS A 432 8.95 24.59 -5.51
C LYS A 432 9.60 23.77 -4.38
N TRP A 433 9.15 22.53 -4.17
CA TRP A 433 9.59 21.62 -3.10
C TRP A 433 10.42 20.43 -3.59
N MET A 434 10.53 20.23 -4.90
CA MET A 434 11.22 19.08 -5.51
C MET A 434 11.89 19.51 -6.80
N THR A 435 13.22 19.42 -6.86
CA THR A 435 13.99 19.82 -8.05
C THR A 435 14.06 18.70 -9.10
N GLN A 436 14.49 19.04 -10.32
CA GLN A 436 14.75 18.05 -11.36
C GLN A 436 15.82 17.03 -10.93
N ASN A 437 16.88 17.45 -10.22
CA ASN A 437 17.90 16.50 -9.76
C ASN A 437 17.34 15.51 -8.73
N GLU A 438 16.41 15.95 -7.86
CA GLU A 438 15.72 15.04 -6.93
C GLU A 438 14.86 14.02 -7.69
N ILE A 439 14.15 14.45 -8.73
CA ILE A 439 13.36 13.55 -9.61
C ILE A 439 14.27 12.58 -10.35
N ASP A 440 15.36 13.05 -10.95
CA ASP A 440 16.30 12.22 -11.70
C ASP A 440 17.00 11.20 -10.79
N ALA A 441 17.29 11.57 -9.54
CA ALA A 441 17.84 10.64 -8.56
C ALA A 441 16.88 9.48 -8.23
N THR A 442 15.56 9.68 -8.32
CA THR A 442 14.60 8.57 -8.16
C THR A 442 14.74 7.53 -9.26
N LYS A 443 15.05 7.95 -10.49
CA LYS A 443 15.17 7.08 -11.66
C LYS A 443 16.40 6.16 -11.58
N ALA A 444 17.36 6.47 -10.70
CA ALA A 444 18.50 5.62 -10.41
C ALA A 444 18.14 4.37 -9.58
N VAL A 445 16.96 4.36 -8.95
CA VAL A 445 16.41 3.17 -8.30
C VAL A 445 15.57 2.42 -9.32
N GLN A 446 15.86 1.14 -9.50
CA GLN A 446 15.13 0.26 -10.41
C GLN A 446 14.76 -1.02 -9.67
N LYS A 447 13.50 -1.43 -9.79
CA LYS A 447 12.94 -2.64 -9.21
C LYS A 447 12.55 -3.59 -10.33
N THR A 448 12.90 -4.86 -10.18
CA THR A 448 12.41 -5.95 -11.04
C THR A 448 11.10 -6.54 -10.53
N LEU A 449 10.78 -6.31 -9.26
CA LEU A 449 9.58 -6.78 -8.59
C LEU A 449 9.14 -5.71 -7.61
N LEU A 450 7.85 -5.41 -7.56
CA LEU A 450 7.27 -4.56 -6.53
C LEU A 450 5.87 -5.06 -6.16
N ASN A 451 5.75 -5.57 -4.93
CA ASN A 451 4.48 -5.70 -4.21
C ASN A 451 4.54 -4.66 -3.09
N VAL A 452 3.71 -3.62 -3.11
CA VAL A 452 3.97 -2.40 -2.34
C VAL A 452 3.94 -2.63 -0.82
N GLN A 453 3.06 -3.50 -0.35
CA GLN A 453 2.97 -3.89 1.05
C GLN A 453 4.12 -4.81 1.49
N THR A 454 4.96 -5.30 0.56
CA THR A 454 6.23 -5.98 0.85
C THR A 454 7.37 -4.98 0.66
N GLN A 455 7.64 -4.16 1.68
CA GLN A 455 8.68 -3.14 1.61
C GLN A 455 10.09 -3.72 1.72
N GLU A 456 10.99 -3.14 0.94
CA GLU A 456 12.42 -3.44 0.90
C GLU A 456 13.20 -2.15 1.10
N MET A 457 14.43 -2.27 1.60
CA MET A 457 15.28 -1.11 1.76
C MET A 457 15.67 -0.54 0.41
N ILE A 458 15.38 0.75 0.21
CA ILE A 458 15.81 1.51 -0.95
C ILE A 458 17.23 2.01 -0.68
N SER A 459 18.12 1.69 -1.60
CA SER A 459 19.48 2.26 -1.64
C SER A 459 19.69 2.97 -2.97
N TRP A 460 20.59 3.95 -2.96
CA TRP A 460 20.91 4.76 -4.13
C TRP A 460 22.36 4.50 -4.55
N PRO A 461 22.66 4.47 -5.85
CA PRO A 461 24.04 4.46 -6.29
C PRO A 461 24.71 5.77 -5.88
N LYS A 462 26.01 5.72 -5.57
CA LYS A 462 26.83 6.91 -5.30
C LYS A 462 27.09 7.69 -6.59
N SER A 463 26.05 8.21 -7.23
CA SER A 463 26.15 8.92 -8.51
C SER A 463 26.22 10.43 -8.32
N LEU A 464 26.76 11.14 -9.32
CA LEU A 464 26.77 12.59 -9.31
C LEU A 464 25.36 13.20 -9.38
N THR A 465 24.37 12.50 -9.95
CA THR A 465 22.95 12.88 -9.88
C THR A 465 22.44 12.89 -8.44
N VAL A 466 22.77 11.87 -7.65
CA VAL A 466 22.41 11.81 -6.22
C VAL A 466 23.13 12.92 -5.43
N ALA A 467 24.39 13.22 -5.74
CA ALA A 467 25.10 14.36 -5.14
C ALA A 467 24.40 15.69 -5.44
N LYS A 468 23.97 15.93 -6.69
CA LYS A 468 23.20 17.12 -7.08
C LYS A 468 21.88 17.22 -6.30
N ALA A 469 21.16 16.11 -6.13
CA ALA A 469 19.93 16.08 -5.32
C ALA A 469 20.18 16.51 -3.86
N TYR A 470 21.24 16.01 -3.22
CA TYR A 470 21.60 16.45 -1.86
C TYR A 470 21.99 17.92 -1.80
N ILE A 471 22.73 18.44 -2.79
CA ILE A 471 23.09 19.87 -2.84
C ILE A 471 21.82 20.73 -2.91
N ASP A 472 20.87 20.37 -3.77
CA ASP A 472 19.60 21.09 -3.92
C ASP A 472 18.80 21.09 -2.60
N GLN A 473 18.76 19.95 -1.90
CA GLN A 473 18.10 19.84 -0.60
C GLN A 473 18.78 20.71 0.48
N LEU A 474 20.11 20.66 0.56
CA LEU A 474 20.89 21.39 1.55
C LEU A 474 20.88 22.90 1.31
N GLU A 475 20.88 23.35 0.06
CA GLU A 475 20.70 24.77 -0.28
C GLU A 475 19.30 25.25 0.09
N ARG A 476 18.26 24.47 -0.25
CA ARG A 476 16.86 24.78 0.12
C ARG A 476 16.66 24.86 1.63
N ALA A 477 17.34 24.00 2.40
CA ALA A 477 17.34 24.02 3.86
C ALA A 477 18.26 25.10 4.46
N GLN A 478 18.99 25.87 3.64
CA GLN A 478 20.01 26.84 4.07
C GLN A 478 21.10 26.19 4.94
N ALA A 479 21.36 24.91 4.74
CA ALA A 479 22.42 24.15 5.38
C ALA A 479 23.74 24.31 4.60
N LEU A 480 23.67 24.54 3.28
CA LEU A 480 24.76 25.07 2.47
C LEU A 480 24.43 26.50 2.05
N SER A 481 25.43 27.38 2.05
CA SER A 481 25.28 28.71 1.43
C SER A 481 25.19 28.57 -0.10
N VAL A 482 24.58 29.58 -0.74
CA VAL A 482 24.50 29.65 -2.22
C VAL A 482 25.88 29.52 -2.87
N GLY A 483 26.91 30.14 -2.27
CA GLY A 483 28.29 30.03 -2.74
C GLY A 483 28.85 28.60 -2.63
N GLN A 484 28.65 27.95 -1.47
CA GLN A 484 29.08 26.55 -1.28
C GLN A 484 28.38 25.60 -2.25
N ALA A 485 27.08 25.77 -2.46
CA ALA A 485 26.30 24.98 -3.40
C ALA A 485 26.78 25.19 -4.85
N ALA A 486 27.03 26.44 -5.25
CA ALA A 486 27.58 26.77 -6.56
C ALA A 486 28.97 26.16 -6.80
N ASP A 487 29.86 26.23 -5.82
CA ASP A 487 31.20 25.64 -5.90
C ASP A 487 31.14 24.11 -6.06
N LEU A 488 30.26 23.45 -5.30
CA LEU A 488 30.04 22.00 -5.43
C LEU A 488 29.49 21.63 -6.80
N ARG A 489 28.49 22.35 -7.32
CA ARG A 489 27.94 22.12 -8.66
C ARG A 489 29.00 22.30 -9.75
N LYS A 490 29.84 23.34 -9.62
CA LYS A 490 30.96 23.57 -10.55
C LYS A 490 31.99 22.45 -10.51
N ALA A 491 32.31 21.94 -9.32
CA ALA A 491 33.22 20.81 -9.17
C ALA A 491 32.65 19.53 -9.78
N ILE A 492 31.35 19.25 -9.57
CA ILE A 492 30.64 18.12 -10.18
C ILE A 492 30.63 18.26 -11.71
N ALA A 493 30.26 19.42 -12.25
CA ALA A 493 30.24 19.65 -13.70
C ALA A 493 31.62 19.45 -14.34
N LYS A 494 32.70 19.88 -13.66
CA LYS A 494 34.07 19.61 -14.09
C LYS A 494 34.37 18.11 -14.12
N ALA A 495 33.99 17.37 -13.08
CA ALA A 495 34.20 15.93 -13.00
C ALA A 495 33.43 15.17 -14.09
N GLU A 496 32.18 15.55 -14.37
CA GLU A 496 31.37 14.98 -15.46
C GLU A 496 32.02 15.21 -16.83
N ALA A 497 32.50 16.44 -17.09
CA ALA A 497 33.14 16.79 -18.35
C ALA A 497 34.49 16.06 -18.54
N SER A 498 35.29 15.89 -17.48
CA SER A 498 36.59 15.24 -17.57
C SER A 498 36.56 13.73 -17.35
N LYS A 499 35.41 13.17 -16.94
CA LYS A 499 35.28 11.79 -16.43
C LYS A 499 36.29 11.46 -15.33
N ASP A 500 36.63 12.45 -14.49
CA ASP A 500 37.60 12.31 -13.38
C ASP A 500 37.06 12.94 -12.10
N SER A 501 36.86 12.11 -11.07
CA SER A 501 36.31 12.50 -9.78
C SER A 501 37.37 12.84 -8.72
N LYS A 502 38.67 12.74 -9.00
CA LYS A 502 39.75 13.00 -8.01
C LYS A 502 39.64 14.37 -7.34
N GLY A 503 39.13 15.37 -8.06
CA GLY A 503 38.91 16.73 -7.53
C GLY A 503 37.83 16.81 -6.45
N LEU A 504 36.90 15.85 -6.40
CA LEU A 504 35.73 15.89 -5.51
C LEU A 504 36.04 15.49 -4.07
N ALA A 505 37.10 14.71 -3.83
CA ALA A 505 37.49 14.27 -2.48
C ALA A 505 37.72 15.45 -1.51
N LYS A 506 38.35 16.53 -1.99
CA LYS A 506 38.56 17.75 -1.17
C LYS A 506 37.23 18.41 -0.77
N HIS A 507 36.25 18.41 -1.67
CA HIS A 507 34.92 18.92 -1.39
C HIS A 507 34.19 18.01 -0.40
N ALA A 508 34.35 16.68 -0.53
CA ALA A 508 33.76 15.71 0.39
C ALA A 508 34.22 15.93 1.84
N ASP A 509 35.53 16.13 2.05
CA ASP A 509 36.07 16.38 3.39
C ASP A 509 35.55 17.68 4.00
N SER A 510 35.39 18.72 3.18
CA SER A 510 34.83 20.00 3.61
C SER A 510 33.37 19.84 4.06
N VAL A 511 32.54 19.20 3.23
CA VAL A 511 31.12 18.94 3.54
C VAL A 511 30.98 18.06 4.78
N ALA A 512 31.81 17.02 4.92
CA ALA A 512 31.80 16.14 6.09
C ALA A 512 32.09 16.91 7.38
N LYS A 513 33.07 17.82 7.38
CA LYS A 513 33.39 18.68 8.53
C LYS A 513 32.22 19.63 8.86
N SER A 514 31.58 20.21 7.86
CA SER A 514 30.41 21.09 8.07
C SER A 514 29.20 20.37 8.67
N SER A 515 29.09 19.05 8.52
CA SER A 515 27.94 18.27 9.04
C SER A 515 27.75 18.34 10.56
N ALA A 516 28.81 18.63 11.33
CA ALA A 516 28.75 18.80 12.77
C ALA A 516 28.08 20.13 13.19
N GLY A 517 28.07 21.13 12.31
CA GLY A 517 27.43 22.43 12.52
C GLY A 517 26.01 22.53 11.96
N ALA A 518 25.43 21.43 11.46
CA ALA A 518 24.08 21.43 10.91
C ALA A 518 23.03 21.73 11.99
N LYS A 519 21.98 22.49 11.62
CA LYS A 519 20.93 22.95 12.54
C LYS A 519 20.04 21.81 13.08
N ASN A 520 19.97 20.70 12.35
CA ASN A 520 19.16 19.54 12.70
C ASN A 520 19.83 18.24 12.19
N SER A 521 19.30 17.10 12.65
CA SER A 521 19.84 15.77 12.32
C SER A 521 19.65 15.39 10.85
N VAL A 522 18.58 15.86 10.19
CA VAL A 522 18.28 15.59 8.78
C VAL A 522 19.35 16.20 7.87
N ASP A 523 19.68 17.47 8.08
CA ASP A 523 20.70 18.17 7.30
C ASP A 523 22.10 17.62 7.60
N SER A 524 22.39 17.26 8.86
CA SER A 524 23.64 16.57 9.20
C SER A 524 23.77 15.24 8.44
N ALA A 525 22.70 14.45 8.37
CA ALA A 525 22.68 13.19 7.64
C ALA A 525 22.85 13.39 6.13
N ARG A 526 22.17 14.37 5.54
CA ARG A 526 22.31 14.74 4.12
C ARG A 526 23.72 15.20 3.77
N MET A 527 24.37 16.00 4.62
CA MET A 527 25.77 16.40 4.42
C MET A 527 26.71 15.21 4.45
N LYS A 528 26.54 14.30 5.42
CA LYS A 528 27.36 13.07 5.49
C LYS A 528 27.15 12.19 4.26
N ALA A 529 25.90 12.00 3.83
CA ALA A 529 25.59 11.25 2.63
C ALA A 529 26.17 11.90 1.37
N LEU A 530 26.07 13.22 1.21
CA LEU A 530 26.69 13.97 0.12
C LEU A 530 28.21 13.78 0.11
N ALA A 531 28.87 13.93 1.26
CA ALA A 531 30.30 13.69 1.37
C ALA A 531 30.68 12.27 0.97
N ASP A 532 29.90 11.26 1.39
CA ASP A 532 30.17 9.87 1.06
C ASP A 532 29.97 9.54 -0.42
N VAL A 533 29.05 10.22 -1.11
CA VAL A 533 28.92 10.15 -2.58
C VAL A 533 30.13 10.80 -3.24
N LEU A 534 30.54 12.00 -2.80
CA LEU A 534 31.63 12.76 -3.42
C LEU A 534 33.03 12.12 -3.24
N LYS A 535 33.24 11.30 -2.20
CA LYS A 535 34.51 10.59 -2.00
C LYS A 535 34.82 9.61 -3.12
N GLN A 536 33.81 8.88 -3.59
CA GLN A 536 33.94 7.79 -4.56
C GLN A 536 32.68 7.69 -5.43
N PRO A 537 32.42 8.68 -6.30
CA PRO A 537 31.24 8.65 -7.14
C PRO A 537 31.41 7.64 -8.28
N VAL A 538 30.33 6.96 -8.61
CA VAL A 538 30.15 6.24 -9.87
C VAL A 538 29.95 7.28 -10.98
N MET A 539 30.84 7.24 -11.98
CA MET A 539 30.92 8.19 -13.09
C MET A 539 30.09 7.77 -14.30
#